data_AF-A0A353HYI1-F1
#
_entry.id   AF-A0A353HYI1-F1
#
_cell.length_a   1.000
_cell.length_b   1.000
_cell.length_c   1.000
_cell.angle_alpha   90.00
_cell.angle_beta   90.00
_cell.angle_gamma   90.00
#
_symmetry.space_group_name_H-M   'P 1'
#
loop_
_entity.id
_entity.type
_entity.pdbx_description
1 polymer ?
#
loop_
_entity_poly.entity_id
_entity_poly.type
_entity_poly.pdbx_seq_one_letter_code
_entity_poly.pdbx_strand_id
1 'polypeptide(L)'
;WVLAEACGALKALQALGIEDFVISVNLSARQLRQRHFAHHLAEVLKRHGVDPRMLELEVTESQLMDRPAEAMEALAELKALGVRLSIDDFG
;
A
#
# COMPACT_ATOMS: atom_id res chain seq x y z
N TRP A 1 -3.58 11.02 4.00
CA TRP A 1 -2.56 11.59 4.90
C TRP A 1 -1.40 10.62 5.08
N VAL A 2 -1.54 9.48 5.79
CA VAL A 2 -0.44 8.50 6.00
C VAL A 2 0.28 8.07 4.72
N LEU A 3 -0.44 7.71 3.65
CA LEU A 3 0.18 7.33 2.38
C LEU A 3 1.01 8.46 1.75
N ALA A 4 0.58 9.72 1.89
CA ALA A 4 1.32 10.86 1.39
C ALA A 4 2.58 11.10 2.21
N GLU A 5 2.51 10.99 3.54
CA GLU A 5 3.67 11.08 4.43
C GLU A 5 4.68 9.96 4.13
N ALA A 6 4.22 8.72 3.96
CA ALA A 6 5.06 7.59 3.59
C ALA A 6 5.75 7.83 2.23
N CYS A 7 5.02 8.31 1.23
CA CYS A 7 5.61 8.64 -0.07
C CYS A 7 6.61 9.81 0.02
N GLY A 8 6.32 10.83 0.84
CA GLY A 8 7.23 11.93 1.10
C GLY A 8 8.52 11.46 1.77
N ALA A 9 8.41 10.58 2.76
CA ALA A 9 9.55 9.97 3.45
C ALA A 9 10.40 9.11 2.50
N LEU A 10 9.76 8.27 1.68
CA LEU A 10 10.46 7.50 0.64
C LEU A 10 11.22 8.43 -0.32
N LYS A 11 10.60 9.53 -0.74
CA LYS A 11 11.25 10.47 -1.64
C LYS A 11 12.44 11.18 -1.01
N ALA A 12 12.34 11.53 0.27
CA ALA A 12 13.43 12.12 1.03
C ALA A 12 14.61 11.14 1.18
N LEU A 13 14.34 9.85 1.44
CA LEU A 13 15.37 8.82 1.52
C LEU A 13 16.07 8.61 0.17
N GLN A 14 15.32 8.56 -0.93
CA GLN A 14 15.89 8.50 -2.28
C GLN A 14 16.82 9.69 -2.57
N ALA A 15 16.42 10.91 -2.16
CA ALA A 15 17.24 12.11 -2.35
C ALA A 15 18.57 12.08 -1.58
N LEU A 16 18.66 11.24 -0.54
CA LEU A 16 19.88 10.98 0.23
C LEU A 16 20.72 9.82 -0.35
N GLY A 17 20.30 9.22 -1.47
CA GLY A 17 20.98 8.09 -2.11
C GLY A 17 20.63 6.72 -1.50
N ILE A 18 19.55 6.63 -0.71
CA ILE A 18 19.08 5.36 -0.15
C ILE A 18 18.03 4.78 -1.10
N GLU A 19 18.45 3.82 -1.93
CA GLU A 19 17.64 3.32 -3.06
C GLU A 19 16.95 1.96 -2.80
N ASP A 20 17.35 1.20 -1.76
CA ASP A 20 16.77 -0.11 -1.41
C ASP A 20 16.11 -0.07 -0.03
N PHE A 21 15.08 0.75 0.09
CA PHE A 21 14.30 0.91 1.31
C PHE A 21 12.81 0.74 1.02
N VAL A 22 12.11 0.05 1.93
CA VAL A 22 10.67 -0.18 1.85
C VAL A 22 10.01 0.41 3.08
N ILE A 23 8.92 1.15 2.87
CA ILE A 23 8.03 1.55 3.96
C ILE A 23 6.78 0.67 3.91
N SER A 24 6.52 -0.05 5.00
CA SER A 24 5.28 -0.80 5.18
C SER A 24 4.22 0.09 5.85
N VAL A 25 3.01 0.10 5.31
CA VAL A 25 1.87 0.85 5.83
C VAL A 25 0.73 -0.13 6.09
N ASN A 26 0.26 -0.14 7.34
CA ASN A 26 -0.92 -0.91 7.72
C ASN A 26 -2.17 -0.39 7.01
N LEU A 27 -2.86 -1.30 6.33
CA LEU A 27 -4.11 -1.03 5.65
C LEU A 27 -5.27 -1.50 6.54
N SER A 28 -6.22 -0.61 6.83
CA SER A 28 -7.42 -1.02 7.57
C SER A 28 -8.43 -1.74 6.67
N ALA A 29 -9.25 -2.63 7.26
CA ALA A 29 -10.37 -3.29 6.57
C ALA A 29 -11.28 -2.30 5.81
N ARG A 30 -11.51 -1.12 6.40
CA ARG A 30 -12.33 -0.05 5.80
C ARG A 30 -11.69 0.51 4.52
N GLN A 31 -10.38 0.70 4.51
CA GLN A 31 -9.65 1.20 3.34
C GLN A 31 -9.54 0.12 2.26
N LEU A 32 -9.30 -1.14 2.64
CA LEU A 32 -9.30 -2.26 1.71
C LEU A 32 -10.63 -2.37 0.94
N ARG A 33 -11.76 -2.12 1.62
CA ARG A 33 -13.10 -2.10 1.00
C ARG A 33 -13.48 -0.77 0.36
N GLN A 34 -12.66 0.27 0.49
CA GLN A 34 -12.99 1.56 -0.06
C GLN A 34 -12.86 1.50 -1.59
N ARG A 35 -13.99 1.68 -2.28
CA ARG A 35 -14.00 1.79 -3.73
C ARG A 35 -13.02 2.88 -4.18
N HIS A 36 -12.24 2.58 -5.22
CA HIS A 36 -11.21 3.47 -5.77
C HIS A 36 -9.99 3.71 -4.86
N PHE A 37 -9.79 2.90 -3.80
CA PHE A 37 -8.59 3.02 -2.97
C PHE A 37 -7.30 2.83 -3.79
N ALA A 38 -7.24 1.80 -4.64
CA ALA A 38 -6.10 1.58 -5.53
C ALA A 38 -5.85 2.78 -6.46
N HIS A 39 -6.90 3.34 -7.05
CA HIS A 39 -6.79 4.56 -7.87
C HIS A 39 -6.23 5.75 -7.06
N HIS A 40 -6.75 5.97 -5.84
CA HIS A 40 -6.23 7.02 -4.98
C HIS A 40 -4.76 6.80 -4.61
N LEU A 41 -4.35 5.56 -4.33
CA LEU A 41 -2.96 5.22 -4.08
C LEU A 41 -2.06 5.50 -5.29
N ALA A 42 -2.51 5.16 -6.49
CA ALA A 42 -1.80 5.44 -7.74
C ALA A 42 -1.52 6.93 -7.92
N GLU A 43 -2.52 7.78 -7.65
CA GLU A 43 -2.37 9.23 -7.71
C GLU A 43 -1.37 9.76 -6.66
N VAL A 44 -1.38 9.20 -5.44
CA VAL A 44 -0.43 9.58 -4.40
C VAL A 44 1.01 9.19 -4.77
N LEU A 45 1.23 7.96 -5.25
CA LEU A 45 2.54 7.48 -5.71
C LEU A 45 3.07 8.36 -6.85
N LYS A 46 2.23 8.63 -7.85
CA LYS A 46 2.55 9.48 -9.00
C LYS A 46 2.91 10.90 -8.57
N ARG A 47 2.12 11.51 -7.67
CA ARG A 47 2.35 12.86 -7.18
C ARG A 47 3.71 13.03 -6.49
N HIS A 48 4.20 11.99 -5.83
CA HIS A 48 5.50 12.02 -5.13
C HIS A 48 6.65 11.45 -5.96
N GLY A 49 6.37 10.87 -7.14
CA GLY A 49 7.39 10.23 -7.97
C GLY A 49 8.11 9.09 -7.25
N VAL A 50 7.34 8.26 -6.54
CA VAL A 50 7.82 7.09 -5.79
C VAL A 50 7.60 5.84 -6.62
N ASP A 51 8.61 4.96 -6.63
CA ASP A 51 8.48 3.63 -7.22
C ASP A 51 7.53 2.79 -6.35
N PRO A 52 6.43 2.25 -6.90
CA PRO A 52 5.48 1.44 -6.13
C PRO A 52 6.13 0.29 -5.34
N ARG A 53 7.24 -0.26 -5.83
CA ARG A 53 7.97 -1.37 -5.20
C ARG A 53 8.61 -1.01 -3.86
N MET A 54 8.71 0.27 -3.53
CA MET A 54 9.23 0.78 -2.25
C MET A 54 8.13 0.98 -1.20
N LEU A 55 6.87 0.78 -1.56
CA LEU A 55 5.75 0.80 -0.64
C LEU A 55 5.21 -0.62 -0.46
N GLU A 56 5.04 -1.02 0.79
CA GLU A 56 4.36 -2.25 1.16
C GLU A 56 3.06 -1.90 1.89
N LEU A 57 1.97 -2.60 1.54
CA LEU A 57 0.72 -2.53 2.27
C LEU A 57 0.53 -3.83 3.05
N GLU A 58 0.32 -3.68 4.34
CA GLU A 58 0.11 -4.77 5.26
C GLU A 58 -1.38 -4.92 5.54
N VAL A 59 -1.90 -6.13 5.35
CA VAL A 59 -3.29 -6.49 5.65
C VAL A 59 -3.29 -7.67 6.61
N THR A 60 -4.30 -7.79 7.47
CA THR A 60 -4.40 -8.94 8.37
C THR A 60 -5.26 -10.05 7.79
N GLU A 61 -5.07 -11.31 8.18
CA GLU A 61 -5.94 -12.42 7.73
C GLU A 61 -7.41 -12.15 8.04
N SER A 62 -7.72 -11.62 9.23
CA SER A 62 -9.07 -11.26 9.64
C SER A 62 -9.75 -10.24 8.72
N GLN A 63 -8.98 -9.33 8.10
CA GLN A 63 -9.51 -8.37 7.12
C GLN A 63 -9.90 -9.05 5.80
N LEU A 64 -9.19 -10.10 5.43
CA LEU A 64 -9.45 -10.88 4.22
C LEU A 64 -10.65 -11.82 4.40
N MET A 65 -10.83 -12.36 5.61
CA MET A 65 -11.88 -13.34 5.91
C MET A 65 -13.28 -12.74 6.06
N ASP A 66 -13.42 -11.46 6.42
CA ASP A 66 -14.71 -10.77 6.57
C ASP A 66 -15.50 -10.75 5.25
N ARG A 67 -14.83 -10.40 4.15
CA ARG A 67 -15.41 -10.34 2.79
C ARG A 67 -14.38 -10.78 1.73
N PRO A 68 -14.17 -12.08 1.53
CA PRO A 68 -13.04 -12.59 0.76
C PRO A 68 -13.07 -12.20 -0.72
N ALA A 69 -14.25 -12.19 -1.36
CA ALA A 69 -14.36 -11.81 -2.76
C ALA A 69 -13.98 -10.32 -3.00
N GLU A 70 -14.52 -9.41 -2.18
CA GLU A 70 -14.22 -7.98 -2.26
C GLU A 70 -12.75 -7.70 -1.92
N ALA A 71 -12.21 -8.38 -0.90
CA ALA A 71 -10.81 -8.26 -0.52
C ALA A 71 -9.87 -8.74 -1.63
N MET A 72 -10.21 -9.84 -2.32
CA MET A 72 -9.41 -10.35 -3.43
C MET A 72 -9.39 -9.42 -4.64
N GLU A 73 -10.52 -8.80 -4.97
CA GLU A 73 -10.58 -7.79 -6.03
C GLU A 73 -9.69 -6.59 -5.68
N ALA A 74 -9.81 -6.05 -4.47
CA ALA A 74 -9.00 -4.93 -4.02
C ALA A 74 -7.49 -5.26 -3.98
N LEU A 75 -7.11 -6.46 -3.51
CA LEU A 75 -5.71 -6.89 -3.50
C LEU A 75 -5.17 -7.09 -4.93
N ALA A 76 -5.98 -7.56 -5.87
CA ALA A 76 -5.59 -7.68 -7.27
C ALA A 76 -5.33 -6.30 -7.89
N GLU A 77 -6.19 -5.31 -7.63
CA GLU A 77 -5.98 -3.93 -8.06
C GLU A 77 -4.68 -3.34 -7.48
N LEU A 78 -4.45 -3.52 -6.18
CA LEU A 78 -3.24 -3.04 -5.51
C LEU A 78 -1.99 -3.72 -6.07
N LYS A 79 -2.01 -5.04 -6.27
CA LYS A 79 -0.90 -5.78 -6.88
C LYS A 79 -0.61 -5.29 -8.30
N ALA A 80 -1.63 -4.94 -9.07
CA ALA A 80 -1.46 -4.40 -10.42
C ALA A 80 -0.77 -3.03 -10.45
N LEU A 81 -0.81 -2.26 -9.36
CA LEU A 81 -0.03 -1.01 -9.22
C LEU A 81 1.46 -1.27 -9.01
N GLY A 82 1.86 -2.50 -8.65
CA GLY A 82 3.24 -2.87 -8.37
C GLY A 82 3.71 -2.59 -6.93
N VAL A 83 2.78 -2.28 -6.01
CA VAL A 83 3.12 -2.21 -4.58
C VAL A 83 3.34 -3.62 -4.01
N ARG A 84 4.12 -3.70 -2.94
CA ARG A 84 4.26 -4.93 -2.17
C ARG A 84 3.03 -5.13 -1.30
N LEU A 85 2.66 -6.38 -1.10
CA LEU A 85 1.54 -6.77 -0.25
C LEU A 85 2.05 -7.83 0.73
N SER A 86 1.83 -7.60 2.02
CA SER A 86 2.10 -8.56 3.08
C SER A 86 0.79 -8.88 3.82
N ILE A 87 0.65 -10.14 4.21
CA ILE A 87 -0.42 -10.59 5.09
C ILE A 87 0.22 -10.79 6.46
N ASP A 88 -0.30 -10.10 7.46
CA ASP A 88 0.16 -10.20 8.84
C ASP A 88 -0.81 -11.04 9.69
N ASP A 89 -0.24 -11.98 10.42
CA ASP A 89 -0.92 -12.84 11.38
C ASP A 89 -0.37 -12.53 12.76
N PHE A 90 -1.04 -11.61 13.46
CA PHE A 90 -0.97 -11.59 14.91
C PHE A 90 -1.73 -12.83 15.43
N GLY A 91 -0.99 -13.91 15.68
CA GLY A 91 -1.47 -15.07 16.42
C GLY A 91 -1.92 -14.74 17.84
#